data_AF-A0AAX2JA68-F1
#
_entry.id   AF-A0AAX2JA68-F1
#
_cell.length_a   1.000
_cell.length_b   1.000
_cell.length_c   1.000
_cell.angle_alpha   90.00
_cell.angle_beta   90.00
_cell.angle_gamma   90.00
#
_symmetry.space_group_name_H-M   'P 1'
#
loop_
_entity.id
_entity.type
_entity.pdbx_description
1 polymer ?
#
loop_
_entity_poly.entity_id
_entity_poly.type
_entity_poly.pdbx_seq_one_letter_code
_entity_poly.pdbx_strand_id
1 'polypeptide(L)'
;MDRIEKIRGYIDEVLLNNKNIMERRNGYIHLYGVAQLSVILAKKRNLNQEIAIMAGMLHDIYTYKFEYSKDHGQKGAIMAREILEKLQVATSTEIDIICTAIHNHSNKERIDSEYDELLKDADVLQHCIYNPLILVKNHELKRYNDLLMELDILFNK
;
A
#
# COMPACT_ATOMS: atom_id res chain seq x y z
N MET A 1 -17.30 14.79 4.69
CA MET A 1 -16.13 14.10 4.14
C MET A 1 -16.16 12.68 4.67
N ASP A 2 -16.18 11.68 3.79
CA ASP A 2 -16.17 10.26 4.19
C ASP A 2 -14.80 9.85 4.77
N ARG A 3 -14.71 8.60 5.24
CA ARG A 3 -13.53 8.09 5.94
C ARG A 3 -12.28 8.00 5.05
N ILE A 4 -12.44 7.74 3.76
CA ILE A 4 -11.35 7.65 2.79
C ILE A 4 -10.81 9.05 2.49
N GLU A 5 -11.71 10.01 2.25
CA GLU A 5 -11.32 11.40 2.00
C GLU A 5 -10.63 12.03 3.23
N LYS A 6 -11.04 11.68 4.46
CA LYS A 6 -10.31 12.07 5.69
C LYS A 6 -8.86 11.60 5.70
N ILE A 7 -8.60 10.36 5.29
CA ILE A 7 -7.24 9.82 5.21
C ILE A 7 -6.45 10.48 4.09
N ARG A 8 -7.08 10.72 2.93
CA ARG A 8 -6.45 11.45 1.81
C ARG A 8 -6.00 12.85 2.25
N GLY A 9 -6.86 13.60 2.93
CA GLY A 9 -6.51 14.91 3.46
C GLY A 9 -5.28 14.87 4.38
N TYR A 10 -5.16 13.87 5.26
CA TYR A 10 -3.97 13.70 6.10
C TYR A 10 -2.71 13.38 5.27
N ILE A 11 -2.82 12.49 4.29
CA ILE A 11 -1.69 12.12 3.41
C ILE A 11 -1.25 13.32 2.59
N ASP A 12 -2.19 14.10 2.05
CA ASP A 12 -1.93 15.35 1.35
C ASP A 12 -1.14 16.32 2.23
N GLU A 13 -1.57 16.53 3.48
CA GLU A 13 -0.82 17.36 4.43
C GLU A 13 0.61 16.86 4.66
N VAL A 14 0.82 15.54 4.77
CA VAL A 14 2.16 14.95 4.92
C VAL A 14 3.02 15.23 3.67
N LEU A 15 2.49 14.94 2.48
CA LEU A 15 3.22 15.09 1.22
C LEU A 15 3.50 16.56 0.89
N LEU A 16 2.53 17.46 1.11
CA LEU A 16 2.71 18.91 0.91
C LEU A 16 3.77 19.51 1.82
N ASN A 17 4.01 18.91 2.99
CA ASN A 17 5.08 19.31 3.91
C ASN A 17 6.46 18.75 3.54
N ASN A 18 6.54 17.74 2.66
CA ASN A 18 7.82 17.21 2.18
C ASN A 18 8.45 18.22 1.19
N LYS A 19 9.57 18.84 1.57
CA LYS A 19 10.24 19.90 0.78
C LYS A 19 10.96 19.37 -0.46
N ASN A 20 11.26 18.08 -0.52
CA ASN A 20 11.83 17.45 -1.69
C ASN A 20 10.73 17.22 -2.74
N ILE A 21 10.76 18.03 -3.80
CA ILE A 21 9.74 18.03 -4.86
C ILE A 21 9.64 16.67 -5.55
N MET A 22 10.77 16.00 -5.76
CA MET A 22 10.80 14.67 -6.38
C MET A 22 10.17 13.63 -5.48
N GLU A 23 10.55 13.60 -4.19
CA GLU A 23 9.98 12.65 -3.23
C GLU A 23 8.49 12.89 -2.99
N ARG A 24 8.06 14.15 -2.93
CA ARG A 24 6.64 14.50 -2.88
C ARG A 24 5.87 13.92 -4.08
N ARG A 25 6.37 14.15 -5.31
CA ARG A 25 5.77 13.59 -6.52
C ARG A 25 5.73 12.06 -6.47
N ASN A 26 6.82 11.43 -6.05
CA ASN A 26 6.91 9.98 -5.95
C ASN A 26 5.89 9.43 -4.95
N GLY A 27 5.75 10.08 -3.78
CA GLY A 27 4.76 9.71 -2.77
C GLY A 27 3.33 9.79 -3.27
N TYR A 28 3.00 10.85 -4.01
CA TYR A 28 1.68 10.97 -4.64
C TYR A 28 1.37 9.82 -5.59
N ILE A 29 2.32 9.49 -6.48
CA ILE A 29 2.12 8.45 -7.49
C ILE A 29 2.08 7.06 -6.83
N HIS A 30 2.99 6.81 -5.89
CA HIS A 30 3.15 5.50 -5.28
C HIS A 30 2.02 5.19 -4.30
N LEU A 31 1.78 6.03 -3.28
CA LEU A 31 0.77 5.75 -2.25
C LEU A 31 -0.63 5.61 -2.85
N TYR A 32 -1.03 6.50 -3.76
CA TYR A 32 -2.34 6.40 -4.41
C TYR A 32 -2.41 5.30 -5.47
N GLY A 33 -1.30 5.02 -6.16
CA GLY A 33 -1.21 3.88 -7.08
C GLY A 33 -1.44 2.56 -6.35
N VAL A 34 -0.71 2.33 -5.26
CA VAL A 34 -0.88 1.14 -4.41
C VAL A 34 -2.29 1.07 -3.85
N ALA A 35 -2.84 2.17 -3.34
CA ALA A 35 -4.21 2.22 -2.84
C ALA A 35 -5.27 1.79 -3.88
N GLN A 36 -5.14 2.27 -5.13
CA GLN A 36 -6.07 1.92 -6.21
C GLN A 36 -5.94 0.44 -6.61
N LEU A 37 -4.71 -0.07 -6.70
CA LEU A 37 -4.46 -1.49 -6.98
C LEU A 37 -4.97 -2.39 -5.87
N SER A 38 -4.84 -1.97 -4.60
CA SER A 38 -5.43 -2.65 -3.44
C SER A 38 -6.95 -2.81 -3.58
N VAL A 39 -7.66 -1.81 -4.12
CA VAL A 39 -9.11 -1.93 -4.37
C VAL A 39 -9.43 -2.95 -5.46
N ILE A 40 -8.64 -2.96 -6.55
CA ILE A 40 -8.82 -3.93 -7.65
C ILE A 40 -8.62 -5.36 -7.12
N LEU A 41 -7.54 -5.59 -6.39
CA LEU A 41 -7.25 -6.90 -5.78
C LEU A 41 -8.31 -7.27 -4.73
N ALA A 42 -8.77 -6.33 -3.91
CA ALA A 42 -9.83 -6.60 -2.94
C ALA A 42 -11.12 -7.07 -3.63
N LYS A 43 -11.49 -6.46 -4.76
CA LYS A 43 -12.64 -6.91 -5.56
C LYS A 43 -12.44 -8.32 -6.11
N LYS A 44 -11.28 -8.61 -6.70
CA LYS A 44 -10.97 -9.94 -7.26
C LYS A 44 -10.97 -11.03 -6.17
N ARG A 45 -10.51 -10.70 -4.96
CA ARG A 45 -10.37 -11.61 -3.82
C ARG A 45 -11.56 -11.61 -2.86
N ASN A 46 -12.64 -10.88 -3.17
CA ASN A 46 -13.83 -10.75 -2.33
C ASN A 46 -13.54 -10.23 -0.91
N LEU A 47 -12.63 -9.26 -0.79
CA LEU A 47 -12.25 -8.58 0.45
C LEU A 47 -12.92 -7.20 0.59
N ASN A 48 -12.86 -6.64 1.80
CA ASN A 48 -13.36 -5.29 2.06
C ASN A 48 -12.44 -4.24 1.41
N GLN A 49 -12.99 -3.53 0.42
CA GLN A 49 -12.28 -2.54 -0.37
C GLN A 49 -11.86 -1.31 0.46
N GLU A 50 -12.60 -0.96 1.50
CA GLU A 50 -12.25 0.18 2.35
C GLU A 50 -11.06 -0.15 3.27
N ILE A 51 -10.96 -1.37 3.79
CA ILE A 51 -9.76 -1.82 4.52
C ILE A 51 -8.54 -1.80 3.58
N ALA A 52 -8.71 -2.34 2.37
CA ALA A 52 -7.66 -2.43 1.37
C ALA A 52 -7.12 -1.07 0.91
N ILE A 53 -8.01 -0.11 0.61
CA ILE A 53 -7.60 1.23 0.17
C ILE A 53 -6.91 2.00 1.31
N MET A 54 -7.38 1.87 2.55
CA MET A 54 -6.74 2.51 3.71
C MET A 54 -5.33 1.95 3.95
N ALA A 55 -5.17 0.63 3.86
CA ALA A 55 -3.86 -0.02 3.98
C ALA A 55 -2.90 0.44 2.86
N GLY A 56 -3.35 0.43 1.61
CA GLY A 56 -2.53 0.87 0.47
C GLY A 56 -2.10 2.34 0.56
N MET A 57 -2.99 3.22 1.02
CA MET A 57 -2.67 4.64 1.22
C MET A 57 -1.65 4.88 2.33
N LEU A 58 -1.65 4.06 3.39
CA LEU A 58 -0.85 4.29 4.60
C LEU A 58 0.45 3.49 4.65
N HIS A 59 0.65 2.48 3.81
CA HIS A 59 1.74 1.50 4.01
C HIS A 59 3.14 2.12 4.11
N ASP A 60 3.43 3.11 3.26
CA ASP A 60 4.72 3.81 3.20
C ASP A 60 4.69 5.24 3.73
N ILE A 61 3.63 5.61 4.46
CA ILE A 61 3.44 7.00 4.93
C ILE A 61 4.60 7.47 5.83
N TYR A 62 5.20 6.56 6.60
CA TYR A 62 6.36 6.87 7.43
C TYR A 62 7.55 7.31 6.59
N THR A 63 7.82 6.62 5.49
CA THR A 63 8.92 6.92 4.59
C THR A 63 8.76 8.29 3.96
N TYR A 64 7.57 8.65 3.49
CA TYR A 64 7.35 9.96 2.88
C TYR A 64 7.31 11.11 3.90
N LYS A 65 6.98 10.83 5.16
CA LYS A 65 7.00 11.85 6.23
C LYS A 65 8.40 12.14 6.75
N PHE A 66 9.26 11.13 6.84
CA PHE A 66 10.57 11.25 7.48
C PHE A 66 11.76 11.05 6.54
N GLU A 67 11.52 10.80 5.25
CA GLU A 67 12.55 10.45 4.25
C GLU A 67 13.43 9.28 4.73
N TYR A 68 12.81 8.30 5.39
CA TYR A 68 13.50 7.19 6.06
C TYR A 68 12.80 5.86 5.79
N SER A 69 13.55 4.89 5.23
CA SER A 69 13.01 3.60 4.77
C SER A 69 13.42 2.39 5.61
N LYS A 70 14.35 2.53 6.55
CA LYS A 70 14.71 1.39 7.42
C LYS A 70 13.58 1.10 8.40
N ASP A 71 13.18 -0.18 8.47
CA ASP A 71 12.09 -0.68 9.30
C ASP A 71 10.75 0.05 9.04
N HIS A 72 10.53 0.52 7.80
CA HIS A 72 9.36 1.34 7.43
C HIS A 72 8.05 0.57 7.61
N GLY A 73 7.99 -0.74 7.38
CA GLY A 73 6.79 -1.53 7.67
C GLY A 73 6.40 -1.45 9.16
N GLN A 74 7.35 -1.68 10.07
CA GLN A 74 7.09 -1.61 11.51
C GLN A 74 6.71 -0.20 11.97
N LYS A 75 7.48 0.81 11.57
CA LYS A 75 7.26 2.20 11.97
C LYS A 75 6.01 2.79 11.30
N GLY A 76 5.75 2.39 10.07
CA GLY A 76 4.55 2.70 9.31
C GLY A 76 3.30 2.14 9.97
N ALA A 77 3.34 0.91 10.47
CA ALA A 77 2.21 0.32 11.19
C ALA A 77 1.85 1.08 12.47
N ILE A 78 2.87 1.50 13.25
CA ILE A 78 2.67 2.33 14.45
C ILE A 78 2.03 3.66 14.07
N MET A 79 2.57 4.35 13.06
CA MET A 79 2.03 5.63 12.60
C MET A 79 0.61 5.49 12.02
N ALA A 80 0.34 4.43 11.26
CA ALA A 80 -0.97 4.18 10.68
C ALA A 80 -2.04 4.03 11.78
N ARG A 81 -1.71 3.32 12.87
CA ARG A 81 -2.59 3.21 14.04
C ARG A 81 -2.92 4.59 14.61
N GLU A 82 -1.91 5.41 14.89
CA GLU A 82 -2.10 6.77 15.42
C GLU A 82 -2.99 7.62 14.50
N ILE A 83 -2.80 7.53 13.19
CA ILE A 83 -3.59 8.27 12.20
C ILE A 83 -5.05 7.80 12.21
N LEU A 84 -5.29 6.49 12.12
CA LEU A 84 -6.63 5.91 12.05
C LEU A 84 -7.44 6.19 13.32
N GLU A 85 -6.81 6.07 14.49
CA GLU A 85 -7.42 6.38 15.80
C GLU A 85 -7.72 7.88 15.93
N LYS A 86 -6.76 8.74 15.60
CA LYS A 86 -6.93 10.21 15.66
C LYS A 86 -8.06 10.70 14.76
N LEU A 87 -8.18 10.14 13.55
CA LEU A 87 -9.21 10.53 12.58
C LEU A 87 -10.57 9.87 12.84
N GLN A 88 -10.62 8.85 13.70
CA GLN A 88 -11.82 8.05 14.01
C GLN A 88 -12.48 7.50 12.74
N VAL A 89 -11.68 6.87 11.89
CA VAL A 89 -12.06 6.41 10.53
C VAL A 89 -12.18 4.89 10.39
N ALA A 90 -11.79 4.14 11.42
CA ALA A 90 -11.80 2.68 11.42
C ALA A 90 -12.11 2.14 12.82
N THR A 91 -12.72 0.97 12.87
CA THR A 91 -12.91 0.18 14.10
C THR A 91 -11.59 -0.42 14.57
N SER A 92 -11.50 -0.87 15.83
CA SER A 92 -10.29 -1.53 16.34
C SER A 92 -9.88 -2.75 15.50
N THR A 93 -10.84 -3.57 15.09
CA THR A 93 -10.60 -4.73 14.22
C THR A 93 -10.05 -4.33 12.85
N GLU A 94 -10.62 -3.30 12.21
CA GLU A 94 -10.09 -2.80 10.94
C GLU A 94 -8.68 -2.22 11.10
N ILE A 95 -8.42 -1.48 12.18
CA ILE A 95 -7.10 -0.92 12.49
C ILE A 95 -6.07 -2.05 12.65
N ASP A 96 -6.41 -3.12 13.36
CA ASP A 96 -5.50 -4.25 13.57
C ASP A 96 -5.16 -4.96 12.26
N ILE A 97 -6.14 -5.15 11.39
CA ILE A 97 -5.94 -5.72 10.04
C ILE A 97 -5.00 -4.83 9.23
N ILE A 98 -5.29 -3.53 9.15
CA ILE A 98 -4.50 -2.56 8.39
C ILE A 98 -3.07 -2.50 8.91
N CYS A 99 -2.89 -2.38 10.22
CA CYS A 99 -1.57 -2.26 10.82
C CYS A 99 -0.75 -3.54 10.67
N THR A 100 -1.38 -4.71 10.73
CA THR A 100 -0.69 -6.00 10.49
C THR A 100 -0.20 -6.10 9.05
N ALA A 101 -1.07 -5.79 8.08
CA ALA A 101 -0.69 -5.76 6.68
C ALA A 101 0.49 -4.80 6.42
N ILE A 102 0.43 -3.58 6.97
CA ILE A 102 1.53 -2.60 6.86
C ILE A 102 2.81 -3.09 7.55
N HIS A 103 2.71 -3.74 8.72
CA HIS A 103 3.89 -4.25 9.42
C HIS A 103 4.63 -5.29 8.56
N ASN A 104 3.89 -6.14 7.86
CA ASN A 104 4.41 -7.30 7.15
C ASN A 104 4.71 -7.03 5.67
N HIS A 105 4.25 -5.92 5.09
CA HIS A 105 4.25 -5.74 3.64
C HIS A 105 5.66 -5.78 3.01
N SER A 106 6.71 -5.42 3.75
CA SER A 106 8.09 -5.48 3.23
C SER A 106 8.64 -6.92 3.16
N ASN A 107 8.05 -7.87 3.90
CA ASN A 107 8.44 -9.28 3.86
C ASN A 107 7.67 -10.03 2.76
N LYS A 108 8.18 -9.94 1.53
CA LYS A 108 7.52 -10.51 0.34
C LYS A 108 7.63 -12.04 0.23
N GLU A 109 8.59 -12.64 0.92
CA GLU A 109 8.87 -14.10 0.88
C GLU A 109 7.98 -14.89 1.85
N ARG A 110 7.60 -14.29 2.98
CA ARG A 110 6.68 -14.91 3.93
C ARG A 110 5.24 -14.72 3.47
N ILE A 111 4.45 -15.79 3.54
CA ILE A 111 2.99 -15.74 3.32
C ILE A 111 2.33 -15.47 4.67
N ASP A 112 1.48 -14.44 4.73
CA ASP A 112 0.74 -13.98 5.91
C ASP A 112 -0.78 -13.99 5.63
N SER A 113 -1.55 -13.10 6.26
CA SER A 113 -3.01 -13.05 6.11
C SER A 113 -3.46 -12.44 4.77
N GLU A 114 -4.76 -12.54 4.45
CA GLU A 114 -5.32 -12.12 3.17
C GLU A 114 -5.06 -10.64 2.82
N TYR A 115 -5.08 -9.74 3.82
CA TYR A 115 -4.79 -8.32 3.60
C TYR A 115 -3.29 -8.03 3.52
N ASP A 116 -2.45 -8.81 4.20
CA ASP A 116 -1.00 -8.74 4.07
C ASP A 116 -0.59 -9.08 2.64
N GLU A 117 -1.10 -10.20 2.12
CA GLU A 117 -0.81 -10.63 0.75
C GLU A 117 -1.37 -9.65 -0.26
N LEU A 118 -2.60 -9.16 -0.07
CA LEU A 118 -3.17 -8.10 -0.91
C LEU A 118 -2.28 -6.85 -0.96
N LEU A 119 -1.79 -6.38 0.18
CA LEU A 119 -0.96 -5.17 0.22
C LEU A 119 0.41 -5.42 -0.39
N LYS A 120 1.03 -6.59 -0.12
CA LYS A 120 2.31 -6.98 -0.73
C LYS A 120 2.21 -7.00 -2.24
N ASP A 121 1.11 -7.52 -2.75
CA ASP A 121 0.82 -7.67 -4.17
C ASP A 121 0.52 -6.33 -4.85
N ALA A 122 -0.29 -5.48 -4.22
CA ALA A 122 -0.58 -4.14 -4.74
C ALA A 122 0.70 -3.30 -4.86
N ASP A 123 1.59 -3.38 -3.87
CA ASP A 123 2.88 -2.71 -3.85
C ASP A 123 3.81 -3.21 -4.97
N VAL A 124 3.98 -4.53 -5.09
CA VAL A 124 4.78 -5.13 -6.18
C VAL A 124 4.22 -4.77 -7.56
N LEU A 125 2.90 -4.85 -7.73
CA LEU A 125 2.26 -4.51 -8.99
C LEU A 125 2.49 -3.03 -9.33
N GLN A 126 2.39 -2.12 -8.36
CA GLN A 126 2.66 -0.69 -8.57
C GLN A 126 4.10 -0.47 -9.02
N HIS A 127 5.09 -1.09 -8.36
CA HIS A 127 6.49 -1.00 -8.76
C HIS A 127 6.70 -1.41 -10.22
N CYS A 128 6.08 -2.52 -10.63
CA CYS A 128 6.27 -3.09 -11.95
C CYS A 128 5.58 -2.27 -13.06
N ILE A 129 4.36 -1.78 -12.81
CA ILE A 129 3.60 -1.04 -13.83
C ILE A 129 3.94 0.46 -13.88
N TYR A 130 4.53 1.02 -12.81
CA TYR A 130 4.95 2.41 -12.78
C TYR A 130 5.93 2.74 -13.91
N ASN A 131 6.88 1.84 -14.17
CA ASN A 131 7.77 1.92 -15.32
C ASN A 131 8.08 0.53 -15.88
N PRO A 132 7.39 0.10 -16.96
CA PRO A 132 7.53 -1.25 -17.51
C PRO A 132 8.88 -1.51 -18.18
N LEU A 133 9.73 -0.49 -18.32
CA LEU A 133 11.10 -0.63 -18.85
C LEU A 133 12.11 -0.97 -17.75
N ILE A 134 11.74 -0.87 -16.48
CA ILE A 134 12.59 -1.29 -15.36
C ILE A 134 12.42 -2.80 -15.15
N LEU A 135 13.54 -3.51 -15.06
CA LEU A 135 13.53 -4.93 -14.75
C LEU A 135 12.90 -5.18 -13.38
N VAL A 136 11.96 -6.12 -13.34
CA VAL A 136 11.35 -6.59 -12.09
C VAL A 136 12.45 -7.18 -11.20
N LYS A 137 12.46 -6.82 -9.92
CA LYS A 137 13.46 -7.33 -8.97
C LYS A 137 13.28 -8.84 -8.80
N ASN A 138 14.38 -9.58 -8.69
CA ASN A 138 14.33 -11.05 -8.59
C ASN A 138 13.41 -11.56 -7.47
N HIS A 139 13.38 -10.88 -6.31
CA HIS A 139 12.52 -11.27 -5.18
C HIS A 139 11.04 -10.90 -5.36
N GLU A 140 10.70 -10.04 -6.33
CA GLU A 140 9.33 -9.67 -6.67
C GLU A 140 8.79 -10.48 -7.86
N LEU A 141 9.67 -11.03 -8.71
CA LEU A 141 9.31 -11.65 -9.99
C LEU A 141 8.25 -12.74 -9.90
N LYS A 142 8.38 -13.66 -8.93
CA LYS A 142 7.39 -14.73 -8.75
C LYS A 142 6.01 -14.14 -8.45
N ARG A 143 5.94 -13.24 -7.46
CA ARG A 143 4.70 -12.59 -7.02
C ARG A 143 4.07 -11.78 -8.16
N TYR A 144 4.88 -11.06 -8.93
CA TYR A 144 4.41 -10.33 -10.10
C TYR A 144 3.80 -11.25 -11.17
N ASN A 145 4.46 -12.36 -11.52
CA ASN A 145 3.91 -13.31 -12.48
C ASN A 145 2.60 -13.95 -12.00
N ASP A 146 2.54 -14.33 -10.73
CA ASP A 146 1.33 -14.88 -10.11
C ASP A 146 0.16 -13.87 -10.18
N LEU A 147 0.45 -12.58 -9.98
CA LEU A 147 -0.55 -11.50 -10.11
C LEU A 147 -1.05 -11.30 -11.54
N LEU A 148 -0.16 -11.37 -12.54
CA LEU A 148 -0.58 -11.25 -13.92
C LEU A 148 -1.47 -12.43 -14.36
N MET A 149 -1.25 -13.63 -13.80
CA MET A 149 -2.14 -14.78 -13.98
C MET A 149 -3.47 -14.56 -13.26
N GLU A 150 -3.46 -14.14 -12.00
CA GLU A 150 -4.68 -13.86 -11.21
C GLU A 150 -5.57 -12.82 -11.90
N LEU A 151 -4.96 -11.77 -12.46
CA LEU A 151 -5.66 -10.67 -13.11
C LEU A 151 -6.02 -10.94 -14.57
N ASP A 152 -5.73 -12.14 -15.09
CA ASP A 152 -5.98 -12.51 -16.48
C ASP A 152 -5.29 -11.56 -17.49
N ILE A 153 -4.16 -10.95 -17.11
CA ILE A 153 -3.37 -10.01 -17.95
C ILE A 153 -2.44 -10.79 -18.89
N LEU A 154 -2.05 -12.00 -18.51
CA LEU A 154 -1.35 -12.92 -19.41
C LEU A 154 -2.34 -13.56 -20.38
N PHE A 155 -2.50 -12.94 -21.55
CA PHE A 155 -3.12 -13.62 -22.68
C PHE A 155 -2.19 -14.71 -23.20
N ASN A 156 -2.65 -15.96 -23.09
CA ASN A 156 -2.18 -17.05 -23.95
C ASN A 156 -2.61 -16.77 -25.40
N LYS A 157 -1.64 -16.49 -26.27
CA LYS A 157 -1.43 -17.19 -27.55
C LYS A 157 -0.09 -16.84 -28.17
#